data_AF-A0A0F0LDD9-F1
#
_entry.id   AF-A0A0F0LDD9-F1
#
_cell.length_a   1.000
_cell.length_b   1.000
_cell.length_c   1.000
_cell.angle_alpha   90.00
_cell.angle_beta   90.00
_cell.angle_gamma   90.00
#
_symmetry.space_group_name_H-M   'P 1'
#
loop_
_entity.id
_entity.type
_entity.pdbx_description
1 polymer ?
#
loop_
_entity_poly.entity_id
_entity_poly.type
_entity_poly.pdbx_seq_one_letter_code
_entity_poly.pdbx_strand_id
1 'polypeptide(L)'
;MHPHNPAPHGSPAGYSQGCRTRAMCLHGEGSEFLSCAEAAIRRRGDYRLSRLPAHQPLPRHVLAEPATPSDPAVREVHGTPWGYARGCRDTRACPNWARGGMTCPEARRRYMQTYTARRSAGTGTPIEHGTSNGYLLGCRNPATCPGDRTGLTCTDARSHYRQQLARAAGIAPRTESIDARAAATRIRELRALGLSLRHISTLTGTGRTTIAQLTGEGKTVRTRITPTTLDRILAIDVTTLTTSGMLTDAHERTQALAS
;
A
#
# COMPACT_ATOMS: atom_id res chain seq x y z
N MET A 1 2.92 -0.61 -38.50
CA MET A 1 3.86 -1.35 -37.62
C MET A 1 4.91 -0.36 -37.15
N HIS A 2 4.85 0.10 -35.90
CA HIS A 2 5.94 0.92 -35.35
C HIS A 2 7.13 0.01 -35.02
N PRO A 3 8.37 0.36 -35.43
CA PRO A 3 9.54 -0.38 -35.00
C PRO A 3 9.62 -0.28 -33.47
N HIS A 4 9.45 -1.43 -32.79
CA HIS A 4 9.75 -1.53 -31.37
C HIS A 4 11.25 -1.32 -31.22
N ASN A 5 11.64 -0.09 -30.88
CA ASN A 5 13.01 0.16 -30.46
C ASN A 5 13.20 -0.60 -29.13
N PRO A 6 14.02 -1.67 -29.09
CA PRO A 6 14.17 -2.47 -27.88
C PRO A 6 14.70 -1.57 -26.77
N ALA A 7 14.04 -1.58 -25.60
CA ALA A 7 14.53 -0.75 -24.51
C ALA A 7 15.94 -1.22 -24.13
N PRO A 8 16.87 -0.27 -23.89
CA PRO A 8 18.24 -0.62 -23.60
C PRO A 8 18.32 -1.42 -22.31
N HIS A 9 19.15 -2.47 -22.32
CA HIS A 9 19.41 -3.25 -21.12
C HIS A 9 20.09 -2.38 -20.04
N GLY A 10 20.00 -2.83 -18.79
CA GLY A 10 20.52 -2.08 -17.64
C GLY A 10 19.69 -0.87 -17.24
N SER A 11 18.47 -0.79 -17.78
CA SER A 11 17.48 0.23 -17.45
C SER A 11 16.20 -0.37 -16.84
N PRO A 12 15.42 0.41 -16.07
CA PRO A 12 14.08 -0.01 -15.64
C PRO A 12 13.12 -0.32 -16.80
N ALA A 13 13.26 0.35 -17.95
CA ALA A 13 12.45 0.08 -19.13
C ALA A 13 12.70 -1.34 -19.67
N GLY A 14 13.98 -1.76 -19.74
CA GLY A 14 14.35 -3.13 -20.12
C GLY A 14 13.77 -4.19 -19.15
N TYR A 15 13.70 -3.88 -17.85
CA TYR A 15 13.04 -4.75 -16.87
C TYR A 15 11.54 -4.89 -17.13
N SER A 16 10.86 -3.78 -17.40
CA SER A 16 9.42 -3.75 -17.70
C SER A 16 9.09 -4.51 -19.00
N GLN A 17 10.00 -4.52 -19.97
CA GLN A 17 9.86 -5.26 -21.23
C GLN A 17 10.20 -6.76 -21.13
N GLY A 18 10.58 -7.26 -19.94
CA GLY A 18 10.69 -8.70 -19.69
C GLY A 18 12.08 -9.19 -19.28
N CYS A 19 13.12 -8.35 -19.33
CA CYS A 19 14.45 -8.71 -18.84
C CYS A 19 14.50 -8.68 -17.29
N ARG A 20 13.92 -9.71 -16.66
CA ARG A 20 13.68 -9.75 -15.20
C ARG A 20 14.74 -10.53 -14.42
N THR A 21 15.56 -11.35 -15.07
CA THR A 21 16.56 -12.19 -14.40
C THR A 21 17.95 -11.62 -14.64
N ARG A 22 18.78 -11.65 -13.58
CA ARG A 22 20.18 -11.20 -13.64
C ARG A 22 21.02 -12.08 -14.56
N ALA A 23 20.76 -13.39 -14.54
CA ALA A 23 21.51 -14.41 -15.29
C ALA A 23 21.34 -14.31 -16.83
N MET A 24 20.21 -13.77 -17.31
CA MET A 24 19.93 -13.65 -18.75
C MET A 24 20.02 -12.20 -19.24
N CYS A 25 20.47 -11.29 -18.39
CA CYS A 25 20.66 -9.90 -18.79
C CYS A 25 22.01 -9.76 -19.52
N LEU A 26 22.02 -9.03 -20.65
CA LEU A 26 23.25 -8.72 -21.37
C LEU A 26 24.28 -7.99 -20.47
N HIS A 27 23.78 -7.23 -19.49
CA HIS A 27 24.60 -6.59 -18.46
C HIS A 27 24.66 -7.47 -17.20
N GLY A 28 25.51 -8.50 -17.25
CA GLY A 28 25.81 -9.38 -16.12
C GLY A 28 26.74 -8.74 -15.08
N GLU A 29 27.40 -9.58 -14.28
CA GLU A 29 28.27 -9.10 -13.17
C GLU A 29 29.53 -8.37 -13.66
N GLY A 30 30.09 -8.76 -14.81
CA GLY A 30 31.26 -8.13 -15.42
C GLY A 30 30.96 -6.89 -16.27
N SER A 31 29.70 -6.44 -16.34
CA SER A 31 29.31 -5.29 -17.13
C SER A 31 29.48 -3.98 -16.37
N GLU A 32 29.92 -2.93 -17.09
CA GLU A 32 29.98 -1.55 -16.60
C GLU A 32 28.61 -1.03 -16.16
N PHE A 33 27.52 -1.53 -16.75
CA PHE A 33 26.15 -1.22 -16.38
C PHE A 33 25.53 -2.29 -15.48
N LEU A 34 24.59 -1.88 -14.65
CA LEU A 34 23.73 -2.79 -13.88
C LEU A 34 22.90 -3.66 -14.83
N SER A 35 22.47 -4.83 -14.37
CA SER A 35 21.41 -5.60 -15.03
C SER A 35 20.07 -4.84 -14.92
N CYS A 36 19.12 -5.14 -15.82
CA CYS A 36 17.78 -4.55 -15.79
C CYS A 36 17.09 -4.72 -14.42
N ALA A 37 17.24 -5.89 -13.80
CA ALA A 37 16.69 -6.19 -12.48
C ALA A 37 17.35 -5.36 -11.37
N GLU A 38 18.69 -5.27 -11.35
CA GLU A 38 19.43 -4.43 -10.40
C GLU A 38 19.04 -2.95 -10.57
N ALA A 39 18.97 -2.46 -11.81
CA ALA A 39 18.58 -1.08 -12.11
C ALA A 39 17.16 -0.76 -11.63
N ALA A 40 16.20 -1.66 -11.85
CA ALA A 40 14.82 -1.51 -11.40
C ALA A 40 14.70 -1.52 -9.86
N ILE A 41 15.46 -2.37 -9.16
CA ILE A 41 15.50 -2.40 -7.70
C ILE A 41 16.12 -1.10 -7.17
N ARG A 42 17.25 -0.67 -7.73
CA ARG A 42 18.00 0.49 -7.23
C ARG A 42 17.22 1.79 -7.38
N ARG A 43 16.49 1.97 -8.48
CA ARG A 43 15.59 3.12 -8.66
C ARG A 43 14.46 3.21 -7.66
N ARG A 44 13.97 2.07 -7.16
CA ARG A 44 12.94 2.08 -6.10
C ARG A 44 13.53 2.45 -4.75
N GLY A 45 14.81 2.15 -4.53
CA GLY A 45 15.51 2.43 -3.28
C GLY A 45 16.17 3.82 -3.22
N ASP A 46 16.44 4.46 -4.35
CA ASP A 46 17.18 5.72 -4.43
C ASP A 46 16.38 6.83 -5.14
N TYR A 47 16.04 7.87 -4.38
CA TYR A 47 15.23 8.99 -4.88
C TYR A 47 15.91 9.74 -6.03
N ARG A 48 17.24 9.89 -6.02
CA ARG A 48 17.95 10.59 -7.10
C ARG A 48 17.82 9.82 -8.41
N LEU A 49 18.03 8.50 -8.35
CA LEU A 49 17.92 7.62 -9.52
C LEU A 49 16.49 7.49 -10.03
N SER A 50 15.50 7.64 -9.14
CA SER A 50 14.08 7.58 -9.51
C SER A 50 13.68 8.66 -10.53
N ARG A 51 14.39 9.80 -10.57
CA ARG A 51 14.10 10.94 -11.47
C ARG A 51 14.78 10.84 -12.84
N LEU A 52 15.68 9.89 -13.05
CA LEU A 52 16.34 9.70 -14.35
C LEU A 52 15.34 9.14 -15.39
N PRO A 53 15.52 9.34 -16.71
CA PRO A 53 14.66 8.76 -17.75
C PRO A 53 14.62 7.22 -17.70
N ALA A 54 13.45 6.58 -17.79
CA ALA A 54 13.29 5.13 -17.55
C ALA A 54 14.13 4.21 -18.47
N HIS A 55 14.53 4.72 -19.63
CA HIS A 55 15.39 4.04 -20.61
C HIS A 55 16.88 4.29 -20.37
N GLN A 56 17.28 5.12 -19.41
CA GLN A 56 18.69 5.36 -19.15
C GLN A 56 19.32 4.14 -18.45
N PRO A 57 20.35 3.50 -19.03
CA PRO A 57 21.13 2.47 -18.37
C PRO A 57 21.83 3.05 -17.14
N LEU A 58 21.85 2.30 -16.05
CA LEU A 58 22.50 2.74 -14.81
C LEU A 58 23.91 2.16 -14.72
N PRO A 59 24.96 2.98 -14.65
CA PRO A 59 26.32 2.49 -14.46
C PRO A 59 26.48 1.82 -13.10
N ARG A 60 27.23 0.72 -13.05
CA ARG A 60 27.59 -0.02 -11.84
C ARG A 60 28.56 0.78 -10.97
N HIS A 61 29.48 1.53 -11.58
CA HIS A 61 30.56 2.26 -10.89
C HIS A 61 30.25 3.72 -10.55
N VAL A 62 29.40 4.42 -11.32
CA VAL A 62 29.04 5.83 -11.06
C VAL A 62 28.16 6.00 -9.81
N LEU A 63 27.69 4.89 -9.21
CA LEU A 63 26.84 4.91 -8.00
C LEU A 63 27.59 4.51 -6.73
N ALA A 64 28.88 4.21 -6.86
CA ALA A 64 29.83 4.30 -5.77
C ALA A 64 30.51 5.66 -5.86
N GLU A 65 29.74 6.75 -5.84
CA GLU A 65 30.36 8.01 -5.43
C GLU A 65 30.95 7.73 -4.03
N PRO A 66 32.25 8.04 -3.79
CA PRO A 66 32.70 8.18 -2.41
C PRO A 66 31.70 9.14 -1.77
N ALA A 67 31.20 8.79 -0.58
CA ALA A 67 30.43 9.75 0.20
C ALA A 67 31.19 11.07 0.10
N THR A 68 30.66 12.05 -0.64
CA THR A 68 31.22 13.40 -0.65
C THR A 68 31.46 13.70 0.81
N PRO A 69 32.71 13.91 1.26
CA PRO A 69 32.94 14.19 2.67
C PRO A 69 32.04 15.37 2.95
N SER A 70 30.98 15.10 3.71
CA SER A 70 30.10 16.12 4.21
C SER A 70 31.02 17.17 4.78
N ASP A 71 30.94 18.38 4.24
CA ASP A 71 31.65 19.56 4.71
C ASP A 71 31.99 19.39 6.20
N PRO A 72 33.28 19.32 6.60
CA PRO A 72 33.67 18.99 7.97
C PRO A 72 33.08 19.98 9.01
N ALA A 73 32.51 21.10 8.55
CA ALA A 73 31.76 22.04 9.35
C ALA A 73 30.36 21.55 9.80
N VAL A 74 29.71 20.61 9.09
CA VAL A 74 28.48 19.97 9.59
C VAL A 74 28.89 18.84 10.52
N ARG A 75 29.25 19.20 11.76
CA ARG A 75 29.40 18.23 12.86
C ARG A 75 28.22 17.26 12.78
N GLU A 76 28.48 16.00 12.43
CA GLU A 76 27.42 15.00 12.35
C GLU A 76 26.71 14.95 13.71
N VAL A 77 25.45 15.36 13.73
CA VAL A 77 24.68 15.51 14.96
C VAL A 77 24.30 14.12 15.47
N HIS A 78 25.17 13.55 16.29
CA HIS A 78 24.96 12.26 16.95
C HIS A 78 24.36 12.43 18.36
N GLY A 79 23.74 11.38 18.87
CA GLY A 79 23.09 11.39 20.19
C GLY A 79 21.78 12.16 20.24
N THR A 80 21.14 12.34 19.09
CA THR A 80 19.82 12.97 18.97
C THR A 80 18.87 12.08 18.18
N PRO A 81 17.54 12.24 18.34
CA PRO A 81 16.57 11.54 17.48
C PRO A 81 16.75 11.88 15.99
N TRP A 82 17.30 13.05 15.69
CA TRP A 82 17.55 13.49 14.32
C TRP A 82 18.71 12.75 13.66
N GLY A 83 19.80 12.50 14.39
CA GLY A 83 20.90 11.65 13.93
C GLY A 83 20.42 10.25 13.56
N TYR A 84 19.48 9.69 14.32
CA TYR A 84 18.82 8.42 13.98
C TYR A 84 18.01 8.52 12.68
N ALA A 85 17.23 9.59 12.52
CA ALA A 85 16.42 9.82 11.32
C ALA A 85 17.26 9.93 10.04
N ARG A 86 18.50 10.44 10.15
CA ARG A 86 19.48 10.51 9.05
C ARG A 86 20.21 9.21 8.75
N GLY A 87 20.03 8.16 9.55
CA GLY A 87 20.54 6.82 9.24
C GLY A 87 21.50 6.22 10.27
N CYS A 88 21.88 6.95 11.32
CA CYS A 88 22.69 6.39 12.42
C CYS A 88 21.84 5.46 13.30
N ARG A 89 21.67 4.21 12.85
CA ARG A 89 20.77 3.21 13.44
C ARG A 89 21.47 2.14 14.26
N ASP A 90 22.75 1.91 14.02
CA ASP A 90 23.55 0.95 14.79
C ASP A 90 24.13 1.64 16.03
N THR A 91 23.84 1.05 17.20
CA THR A 91 24.34 1.53 18.50
C THR A 91 25.85 1.44 18.57
N ARG A 92 26.47 0.31 18.16
CA ARG A 92 27.92 0.09 18.32
C ARG A 92 28.73 0.88 17.30
N ALA A 93 28.17 1.12 16.12
CA ALA A 93 28.79 1.95 15.09
C ALA A 93 28.53 3.46 15.29
N CYS A 94 27.73 3.87 16.28
CA CYS A 94 27.48 5.28 16.55
C CYS A 94 28.74 5.94 17.15
N PRO A 95 29.21 7.09 16.63
CA PRO A 95 30.38 7.80 17.18
C PRO A 95 30.28 8.15 18.66
N ASN A 96 29.06 8.35 19.17
CA ASN A 96 28.84 8.61 20.59
C ASN A 96 29.02 7.37 21.47
N TRP A 97 28.87 6.16 20.93
CA TRP A 97 29.04 4.93 21.71
C TRP A 97 30.47 4.78 22.24
N ALA A 98 31.47 4.94 21.37
CA ALA A 98 32.88 4.89 21.75
C ALA A 98 33.29 5.99 22.73
N ARG A 99 32.55 7.11 22.74
CA ARG A 99 32.76 8.25 23.65
C ARG A 99 31.95 8.14 24.95
N GLY A 100 31.22 7.03 25.16
CA GLY A 100 30.32 6.85 26.31
C GLY A 100 29.12 7.81 26.34
N GLY A 101 28.88 8.53 25.24
CA GLY A 101 27.76 9.46 25.09
C GLY A 101 26.47 8.76 24.67
N MET A 102 25.35 9.49 24.77
CA MET A 102 24.06 8.99 24.28
C MET A 102 24.14 8.70 22.79
N THR A 103 23.77 7.48 22.39
CA THR A 103 23.73 7.09 20.98
C THR A 103 22.46 7.57 20.28
N CYS A 104 22.49 7.70 18.96
CA CYS A 104 21.30 8.08 18.17
C CYS A 104 20.09 7.14 18.40
N PRO A 105 20.25 5.81 18.41
CA PRO A 105 19.15 4.89 18.75
C PRO A 105 18.59 5.08 20.16
N GLU A 106 19.44 5.32 21.15
CA GLU A 106 19.01 5.59 22.53
C GLU A 106 18.25 6.91 22.64
N ALA A 107 18.77 7.98 22.02
CA ALA A 107 18.13 9.27 21.99
C ALA A 107 16.73 9.18 21.38
N ARG A 108 16.57 8.44 20.27
CA ARG A 108 15.25 8.16 19.68
C ARG A 108 14.34 7.38 20.64
N ARG A 109 14.84 6.33 21.29
CA ARG A 109 14.03 5.54 22.25
C ARG A 109 13.51 6.42 23.39
N ARG A 110 14.40 7.20 24.01
CA ARG A 110 14.03 8.16 25.07
C ARG A 110 13.02 9.18 24.57
N TYR A 111 13.25 9.77 23.41
CA TYR A 111 12.30 10.71 22.80
C TYR A 111 10.91 10.10 22.62
N MET A 112 10.81 8.88 22.06
CA MET A 112 9.52 8.21 21.85
C MET A 112 8.84 7.84 23.18
N GLN A 113 9.60 7.45 24.21
CA GLN A 113 9.08 7.21 25.55
C GLN A 113 8.50 8.49 26.17
N THR A 114 9.27 9.59 26.18
CA THR A 114 8.81 10.88 26.68
C THR A 114 7.60 11.40 25.89
N TYR A 115 7.62 11.26 24.56
CA TYR A 115 6.48 11.61 23.71
C TYR A 115 5.24 10.83 24.13
N THR A 116 5.34 9.50 24.22
CA THR A 116 4.22 8.63 24.60
C THR A 116 3.70 8.94 26.01
N ALA A 117 4.58 9.19 26.97
CA ALA A 117 4.21 9.56 28.33
C ALA A 117 3.45 10.90 28.40
N ARG A 118 3.91 11.93 27.68
CA ARG A 118 3.18 13.21 27.58
C ARG A 118 1.81 13.03 26.94
N ARG A 119 1.72 12.16 25.92
CA ARG A 119 0.46 11.83 25.25
C ARG A 119 -0.52 11.14 26.19
N SER A 120 -0.08 10.14 26.96
CA SER A 120 -0.95 9.46 27.93
C SER A 120 -1.37 10.37 29.08
N ALA A 121 -0.51 11.32 29.47
CA ALA A 121 -0.81 12.32 30.49
C ALA A 121 -1.66 13.50 29.98
N GLY A 122 -2.03 13.55 28.69
CA GLY A 122 -2.80 14.64 28.09
C GLY A 122 -2.02 15.96 27.91
N THR A 123 -0.71 15.98 28.17
CA THR A 123 0.16 17.18 28.06
C THR A 123 0.91 17.28 26.74
N GLY A 124 0.62 16.40 25.78
CA GLY A 124 1.18 16.46 24.44
C GLY A 124 0.49 17.49 23.55
N THR A 125 1.08 17.79 22.39
CA THR A 125 0.48 18.66 21.37
C THR A 125 -0.95 18.20 21.04
N PRO A 126 -1.96 19.07 21.11
CA PRO A 126 -3.32 18.72 20.74
C PRO A 126 -3.39 18.11 19.34
N ILE A 127 -4.20 17.06 19.17
CA ILE A 127 -4.46 16.50 17.84
C ILE A 127 -5.68 17.19 17.26
N GLU A 128 -5.49 17.83 16.12
CA GLU A 128 -6.58 18.20 15.24
C GLU A 128 -7.05 16.94 14.49
N HIS A 129 -8.18 16.40 14.91
CA HIS A 129 -8.74 15.17 14.36
C HIS A 129 -9.32 15.37 12.95
N GLY A 130 -9.39 14.29 12.18
CA GLY A 130 -9.78 14.31 10.77
C GLY A 130 -8.79 14.98 9.82
N THR A 131 -7.54 15.15 10.25
CA THR A 131 -6.46 15.67 9.41
C THR A 131 -5.39 14.61 9.16
N SER A 132 -4.63 14.75 8.05
CA SER A 132 -3.44 13.92 7.84
C SER A 132 -2.39 14.13 8.93
N ASN A 133 -2.33 15.30 9.55
CA ASN A 133 -1.37 15.59 10.61
C ASN A 133 -1.75 14.86 11.91
N GLY A 134 -3.04 14.81 12.24
CA GLY A 134 -3.52 14.05 13.40
C GLY A 134 -3.15 12.57 13.35
N TYR A 135 -3.09 11.98 12.16
CA TYR A 135 -2.57 10.61 11.97
C TYR A 135 -1.08 10.50 12.31
N LEU A 136 -0.27 11.46 11.84
CA LEU A 136 1.17 11.49 12.08
C LEU A 136 1.51 11.70 13.56
N LEU A 137 0.67 12.47 14.27
CA LEU A 137 0.76 12.68 15.72
C LEU A 137 0.27 11.46 16.54
N GLY A 138 -0.28 10.43 15.91
CA GLY A 138 -0.53 9.13 16.54
C GLY A 138 -1.99 8.69 16.62
N CYS A 139 -2.96 9.49 16.14
CA CYS A 139 -4.35 9.04 16.06
C CYS A 139 -4.53 8.11 14.85
N ARG A 140 -4.32 6.81 15.06
CA ARG A 140 -4.31 5.79 13.99
C ARG A 140 -5.49 4.81 14.04
N ASN A 141 -6.21 4.74 15.15
CA ASN A 141 -7.35 3.83 15.30
C ASN A 141 -8.63 4.53 14.81
N PRO A 142 -9.22 4.12 13.67
CA PRO A 142 -10.44 4.74 13.17
C PRO A 142 -11.65 4.50 14.08
N ALA A 143 -11.70 3.37 14.80
CA ALA A 143 -12.84 3.03 15.67
C ALA A 143 -12.94 3.91 16.92
N THR A 144 -11.83 4.54 17.33
CA THR A 144 -11.78 5.42 18.51
C THR A 144 -11.40 6.85 18.12
N CYS A 145 -11.38 7.16 16.83
CA CYS A 145 -11.10 8.51 16.35
C CYS A 145 -12.40 9.32 16.40
N PRO A 146 -12.42 10.51 17.04
CA PRO A 146 -13.61 11.36 17.04
C PRO A 146 -13.91 11.95 15.65
N GLY A 147 -12.94 11.92 14.72
CA GLY A 147 -13.07 12.50 13.38
C GLY A 147 -13.04 14.03 13.38
N ASP A 148 -13.22 14.63 12.20
CA ASP A 148 -13.54 16.06 12.08
C ASP A 148 -15.06 16.31 12.17
N ARG A 149 -15.49 17.55 11.92
CA ARG A 149 -16.91 17.95 11.83
C ARG A 149 -17.75 17.17 10.82
N THR A 150 -17.12 16.48 9.86
CA THR A 150 -17.78 15.68 8.83
C THR A 150 -17.74 14.18 9.15
N GLY A 151 -17.12 13.79 10.27
CA GLY A 151 -16.88 12.39 10.64
C GLY A 151 -15.67 11.76 9.94
N LEU A 152 -14.84 12.54 9.23
CA LEU A 152 -13.65 12.02 8.57
C LEU A 152 -12.59 11.66 9.62
N THR A 153 -12.12 10.41 9.64
CA THR A 153 -11.09 9.99 10.60
C THR A 153 -9.69 10.43 10.16
N CYS A 154 -8.75 10.53 11.10
CA CYS A 154 -7.35 10.82 10.78
C CYS A 154 -6.74 9.82 9.78
N THR A 155 -7.14 8.54 9.87
CA THR A 155 -6.70 7.48 8.95
C THR A 155 -7.23 7.70 7.53
N ASP A 156 -8.49 8.11 7.40
CA ASP A 156 -9.10 8.44 6.11
C ASP A 156 -8.45 9.70 5.53
N ALA A 157 -8.29 10.74 6.32
CA ALA A 157 -7.65 11.99 5.93
C ALA A 157 -6.20 11.76 5.44
N ARG A 158 -5.43 10.90 6.12
CA ARG A 158 -4.08 10.50 5.67
C ARG A 158 -4.12 9.78 4.32
N SER A 159 -5.11 8.91 4.13
CA SER A 159 -5.30 8.17 2.89
C SER A 159 -5.64 9.10 1.72
N HIS A 160 -6.58 10.03 1.93
CA HIS A 160 -6.93 11.08 0.98
C HIS A 160 -5.73 11.97 0.63
N TYR A 161 -4.98 12.44 1.63
CA TYR A 161 -3.78 13.25 1.40
C TYR A 161 -2.73 12.51 0.55
N ARG A 162 -2.49 11.23 0.82
CA ARG A 162 -1.57 10.41 0.00
C ARG A 162 -2.07 10.25 -1.44
N GLN A 163 -3.38 10.09 -1.65
CA GLN A 163 -3.98 10.02 -2.98
C GLN A 163 -3.84 11.36 -3.73
N GLN A 164 -4.08 12.49 -3.04
CA GLN A 164 -3.89 13.82 -3.61
C GLN A 164 -2.42 14.04 -4.04
N LEU A 165 -1.46 13.72 -3.17
CA LEU A 165 -0.04 13.79 -3.52
C LEU A 165 0.32 12.90 -4.70
N ALA A 166 -0.22 11.68 -4.77
CA ALA A 166 0.00 10.78 -5.90
C ALA A 166 -0.54 11.38 -7.21
N ARG A 167 -1.76 11.95 -7.19
CA ARG A 167 -2.35 12.63 -8.36
C ARG A 167 -1.54 13.85 -8.78
N ALA A 168 -1.11 14.68 -7.83
CA ALA A 168 -0.26 15.83 -8.11
C ALA A 168 1.09 15.44 -8.71
N ALA A 169 1.61 14.26 -8.35
CA ALA A 169 2.82 13.68 -8.92
C ALA A 169 2.59 12.93 -10.25
N GLY A 170 1.37 12.97 -10.83
CA GLY A 170 1.04 12.26 -12.07
C GLY A 170 0.97 10.73 -11.92
N ILE A 171 0.93 10.22 -10.69
CA ILE A 171 0.81 8.78 -10.43
C ILE A 171 -0.67 8.41 -10.52
N ALA A 172 -1.06 7.86 -11.67
CA ALA A 172 -2.40 7.33 -11.85
C ALA A 172 -2.67 6.17 -10.87
N PRO A 173 -3.84 6.12 -10.20
CA PRO A 173 -4.22 4.94 -9.44
C PRO A 173 -4.26 3.73 -10.38
N ARG A 174 -3.75 2.57 -9.90
CA ARG A 174 -3.77 1.31 -10.69
C ARG A 174 -5.15 0.96 -11.24
N THR A 175 -6.20 1.36 -10.53
CA THR A 175 -7.59 1.29 -10.98
C THR A 175 -8.34 2.41 -10.28
N GLU A 176 -9.09 3.20 -11.04
CA GLU A 176 -10.00 4.18 -10.44
C GLU A 176 -11.11 3.44 -9.68
N SER A 177 -11.34 3.82 -8.43
CA SER A 177 -12.42 3.23 -7.65
C SER A 177 -13.68 4.07 -7.78
N ILE A 178 -14.83 3.44 -7.94
CA ILE A 178 -16.14 4.08 -8.09
C ILE A 178 -16.99 3.88 -6.84
N ASP A 179 -18.09 4.61 -6.73
CA ASP A 179 -19.04 4.46 -5.62
C ASP A 179 -19.59 3.03 -5.56
N ALA A 180 -19.63 2.47 -4.37
CA ALA A 180 -20.04 1.09 -4.13
C ALA A 180 -21.51 0.94 -3.74
N ARG A 181 -22.29 2.03 -3.67
CA ARG A 181 -23.69 2.01 -3.21
C ARG A 181 -24.56 1.01 -3.98
N ALA A 182 -24.47 0.98 -5.31
CA ALA A 182 -25.24 0.05 -6.14
C ALA A 182 -24.90 -1.42 -5.83
N ALA A 183 -23.60 -1.74 -5.72
CA ALA A 183 -23.15 -3.07 -5.33
C ALA A 183 -23.64 -3.47 -3.92
N ALA A 184 -23.58 -2.54 -2.96
CA ALA A 184 -24.04 -2.79 -1.59
C ALA A 184 -25.56 -3.04 -1.53
N THR A 185 -26.36 -2.33 -2.33
CA THR A 185 -27.79 -2.61 -2.47
C THR A 185 -28.02 -3.99 -3.07
N ARG A 186 -27.34 -4.33 -4.17
CA ARG A 186 -27.50 -5.64 -4.82
C ARG A 186 -27.12 -6.81 -3.91
N ILE A 187 -26.03 -6.70 -3.14
CA ILE A 187 -25.65 -7.75 -2.19
C ILE A 187 -26.72 -7.91 -1.10
N ARG A 188 -27.32 -6.82 -0.61
CA ARG A 188 -28.40 -6.90 0.38
C ARG A 188 -29.65 -7.60 -0.18
N GLU A 189 -30.00 -7.33 -1.44
CA GLU A 189 -31.09 -8.04 -2.13
C GLU A 189 -30.80 -9.55 -2.21
N LEU A 190 -29.60 -9.94 -2.69
CA LEU A 190 -29.19 -11.34 -2.78
C LEU A 190 -29.27 -12.06 -1.42
N ARG A 191 -28.93 -11.36 -0.35
CA ARG A 191 -29.03 -11.90 1.01
C ARG A 191 -30.46 -12.02 1.50
N ALA A 192 -31.32 -11.06 1.17
CA ALA A 192 -32.74 -11.15 1.47
C ALA A 192 -33.39 -12.36 0.76
N LEU A 193 -32.84 -12.78 -0.37
CA LEU A 193 -33.20 -14.01 -1.09
C LEU A 193 -32.55 -15.28 -0.51
N GLY A 194 -31.87 -15.19 0.64
CA GLY A 194 -31.31 -16.33 1.35
C GLY A 194 -29.88 -16.73 0.96
N LEU A 195 -29.24 -16.03 0.02
CA LEU A 195 -27.87 -16.36 -0.37
C LEU A 195 -26.88 -15.99 0.75
N SER A 196 -26.03 -16.95 1.12
CA SER A 196 -24.92 -16.69 2.04
C SER A 196 -23.82 -15.84 1.39
N LEU A 197 -23.07 -15.07 2.19
CA LEU A 197 -21.91 -14.31 1.70
C LEU A 197 -20.89 -15.18 0.96
N ARG A 198 -20.74 -16.44 1.38
CA ARG A 198 -19.86 -17.41 0.71
C ARG A 198 -20.37 -17.71 -0.69
N HIS A 199 -21.67 -17.96 -0.83
CA HIS A 199 -22.28 -18.23 -2.13
C HIS A 199 -22.15 -17.02 -3.07
N ILE A 200 -22.46 -15.81 -2.59
CA ILE A 200 -22.31 -14.58 -3.37
C ILE A 200 -20.85 -14.36 -3.80
N SER A 201 -19.89 -14.66 -2.93
CA SER A 201 -18.45 -14.61 -3.24
C SER A 201 -18.07 -15.54 -4.38
N THR A 202 -18.57 -16.78 -4.37
CA THR A 202 -18.35 -17.75 -5.43
C THR A 202 -18.94 -17.27 -6.75
N LEU A 203 -20.20 -16.82 -6.75
CA LEU A 203 -20.90 -16.39 -7.97
C LEU A 203 -20.26 -15.16 -8.63
N THR A 204 -19.85 -14.18 -7.82
CA THR A 204 -19.24 -12.95 -8.33
C THR A 204 -17.75 -13.08 -8.63
N GLY A 205 -17.09 -14.15 -8.17
CA GLY A 205 -15.62 -14.23 -8.13
C GLY A 205 -14.98 -13.08 -7.32
N THR A 206 -15.74 -12.42 -6.45
CA THR A 206 -15.27 -11.33 -5.60
C THR A 206 -14.98 -11.85 -4.21
N GLY A 207 -13.83 -11.47 -3.62
CA GLY A 207 -13.43 -11.99 -2.31
C GLY A 207 -14.45 -11.71 -1.20
N ARG A 208 -14.68 -12.70 -0.34
CA ARG A 208 -15.67 -12.66 0.76
C ARG A 208 -15.54 -11.42 1.66
N THR A 209 -14.31 -11.01 1.98
CA THR A 209 -14.06 -9.82 2.80
C THR A 209 -14.57 -8.54 2.14
N THR A 210 -14.42 -8.42 0.81
CA THR A 210 -14.95 -7.28 0.06
C THR A 210 -16.46 -7.23 0.15
N ILE A 211 -17.14 -8.38 -0.02
CA ILE A 211 -18.61 -8.47 0.07
C ILE A 211 -19.09 -8.13 1.48
N ALA A 212 -18.45 -8.67 2.53
CA ALA A 212 -18.81 -8.37 3.92
C ALA A 212 -18.61 -6.89 4.28
N GLN A 213 -17.57 -6.24 3.74
CA GLN A 213 -17.34 -4.80 3.94
C GLN A 213 -18.36 -3.94 3.20
N LEU A 214 -18.93 -4.41 2.07
CA LEU A 214 -19.98 -3.70 1.35
C LEU A 214 -21.32 -3.72 2.07
N THR A 215 -21.60 -4.79 2.83
CA THR A 215 -22.83 -4.92 3.64
C THR A 215 -22.71 -4.38 5.06
N GLY A 216 -21.52 -3.91 5.46
CA GLY A 216 -21.27 -3.42 6.81
C GLY A 216 -21.20 -4.51 7.89
N GLU A 217 -21.07 -5.79 7.50
CA GLU A 217 -20.91 -6.91 8.46
C GLU A 217 -19.46 -7.06 8.97
N GLY A 218 -18.53 -6.28 8.40
CA GLY A 218 -17.17 -6.14 8.90
C GLY A 218 -17.00 -4.92 9.81
N LYS A 219 -15.83 -4.79 10.45
CA LYS A 219 -15.45 -3.61 11.25
C LYS A 219 -15.39 -2.29 10.44
N THR A 220 -15.50 -2.36 9.11
CA THR A 220 -15.34 -1.22 8.21
C THR A 220 -16.35 -1.34 7.06
N VAL A 221 -17.04 -0.25 6.74
CA VAL A 221 -17.89 -0.15 5.55
C VAL A 221 -17.03 0.30 4.37
N ARG A 222 -17.02 -0.48 3.28
CA ARG A 222 -16.32 -0.11 2.05
C ARG A 222 -17.25 0.72 1.16
N THR A 223 -16.88 1.97 0.92
CA THR A 223 -17.67 2.91 0.10
C THR A 223 -17.20 2.98 -1.36
N ARG A 224 -16.05 2.38 -1.70
CA ARG A 224 -15.53 2.37 -3.08
C ARG A 224 -15.02 1.01 -3.53
N ILE A 225 -15.28 0.66 -4.78
CA ILE A 225 -14.87 -0.60 -5.43
C ILE A 225 -14.32 -0.33 -6.84
N THR A 226 -13.70 -1.32 -7.48
CA THR A 226 -13.32 -1.18 -8.90
C THR A 226 -14.53 -1.38 -9.81
N PRO A 227 -14.55 -0.81 -11.02
CA PRO A 227 -15.60 -1.04 -12.02
C PRO A 227 -15.86 -2.53 -12.26
N THR A 228 -14.79 -3.30 -12.46
CA THR A 228 -14.89 -4.76 -12.67
C THR A 228 -15.57 -5.50 -11.51
N THR A 229 -15.37 -5.04 -10.27
CA THR A 229 -16.07 -5.63 -9.11
C THR A 229 -17.54 -5.24 -9.10
N LEU A 230 -17.87 -3.99 -9.46
CA LEU A 230 -19.27 -3.56 -9.59
C LEU A 230 -19.99 -4.41 -10.64
N ASP A 231 -19.41 -4.52 -11.84
CA ASP A 231 -20.00 -5.26 -12.96
C ASP A 231 -20.29 -6.71 -12.60
N ARG A 232 -19.33 -7.40 -11.95
CA ARG A 232 -19.51 -8.78 -11.49
C ARG A 232 -20.63 -8.95 -10.47
N ILE A 233 -20.82 -7.98 -9.58
CA ILE A 233 -21.88 -8.02 -8.57
C ILE A 233 -23.24 -7.77 -9.21
N LEU A 234 -23.33 -6.82 -10.14
CA LEU A 234 -24.57 -6.47 -10.81
C LEU A 234 -25.01 -7.54 -11.83
N ALA A 235 -24.06 -8.25 -12.45
CA ALA A 235 -24.33 -9.30 -13.43
C ALA A 235 -24.90 -10.60 -12.84
N ILE A 236 -25.04 -10.73 -11.50
CA ILE A 236 -25.76 -11.88 -10.94
C ILE A 236 -27.24 -11.74 -11.31
N ASP A 237 -27.66 -12.60 -12.22
CA ASP A 237 -29.06 -12.84 -12.48
C ASP A 237 -29.59 -13.85 -11.46
N VAL A 238 -30.62 -13.45 -10.71
CA VAL A 238 -31.21 -14.30 -9.66
C VAL A 238 -32.32 -15.17 -10.23
N THR A 239 -32.88 -14.78 -11.37
CA THR A 239 -33.98 -15.52 -12.01
C THR A 239 -33.55 -16.91 -12.48
N THR A 240 -32.28 -17.06 -12.88
CA THR A 240 -31.70 -18.35 -13.29
C THR A 240 -31.37 -19.27 -12.12
N LEU A 241 -31.12 -18.71 -10.92
CA LEU A 241 -30.72 -19.48 -9.73
C LEU A 241 -31.91 -20.15 -9.03
N THR A 242 -33.08 -19.51 -9.03
CA THR A 242 -34.31 -20.08 -8.43
C THR A 242 -34.79 -21.30 -9.21
N THR A 243 -34.60 -21.33 -10.53
CA THR A 243 -35.02 -22.45 -11.39
C THR A 243 -34.16 -23.69 -11.18
N SER A 244 -32.84 -23.55 -10.96
CA SER A 244 -31.97 -24.70 -10.66
C SER A 244 -32.18 -25.28 -9.27
N GLY A 245 -32.49 -24.46 -8.25
CA GLY A 245 -32.77 -24.94 -6.90
C GLY A 245 -34.12 -25.67 -6.76
N MET A 246 -35.15 -25.25 -7.50
CA MET A 246 -36.42 -25.97 -7.51
C MET A 246 -36.35 -27.31 -8.26
N LEU A 247 -35.44 -27.47 -9.23
CA LEU A 247 -35.24 -28.73 -9.93
C LEU A 247 -34.54 -29.80 -9.08
N THR A 248 -33.63 -29.41 -8.17
CA THR A 248 -32.96 -30.35 -7.27
C THR A 248 -33.90 -30.88 -6.18
N ASP A 249 -34.73 -30.03 -5.58
CA ASP A 249 -35.71 -30.46 -4.56
C ASP A 249 -36.86 -31.30 -5.14
N ALA A 250 -37.25 -31.04 -6.39
CA ALA A 250 -38.29 -31.83 -7.07
C ALA A 250 -37.79 -33.26 -7.39
N HIS A 251 -36.51 -33.42 -7.76
CA HIS A 251 -35.94 -34.72 -8.12
C HIS A 251 -35.70 -35.62 -6.89
N GLU A 252 -35.27 -35.04 -5.76
CA GLU A 252 -35.12 -35.80 -4.50
C GLU A 252 -36.47 -36.22 -3.90
N ARG A 253 -37.51 -35.39 -4.01
CA ARG A 253 -38.87 -35.76 -3.55
C ARG A 253 -39.53 -36.85 -4.40
N THR A 254 -39.22 -36.94 -5.69
CA THR A 254 -39.74 -38.03 -6.53
C THR A 254 -39.02 -39.35 -6.28
N GLN A 255 -37.74 -39.33 -5.91
CA GLN A 255 -37.00 -40.54 -5.52
C GLN A 255 -37.42 -41.07 -4.14
N ALA A 256 -37.76 -40.20 -3.19
CA ALA A 256 -38.20 -40.61 -1.85
C ALA A 256 -39.62 -41.21 -1.78
N LEU A 257 -40.46 -41.01 -2.83
CA LEU A 257 -41.81 -41.60 -2.93
C LEU A 257 -41.85 -42.88 -3.77
N ALA A 258 -40.74 -43.23 -4.42
CA ALA A 258 -40.59 -44.45 -5.21
C ALA A 258 -39.81 -45.56 -4.48
N SER A 259 -39.50 -45.35 -3.20
CA SER A 259 -38.87 -46.32 -2.28
C SER A 259 -39.83 -46.63 -1.13
#